data_AF-A0A6A6MD45-F1
#
_entry.id   AF-A0A6A6MD45-F1
#
_cell.length_a   1.000
_cell.length_b   1.000
_cell.length_c   1.000
_cell.angle_alpha   90.00
_cell.angle_beta   90.00
_cell.angle_gamma   90.00
#
_symmetry.space_group_name_H-M   'P 1'
#
loop_
_entity.id
_entity.type
_entity.pdbx_description
1 polymer ?
#
loop_
_entity_poly.entity_id
_entity_poly.type
_entity_poly.pdbx_seq_one_letter_code
_entity_poly.pdbx_strand_id
1 'polypeptide(L)'
;MLEVNSPYVTPEIVLKASGHVDKFTDLMVKDEKTRNCYHADHLLKDFCKDKLEKDLNISAEKEAELKHVLAALDDLSAEELGAKIREYGITAPDTKNPLSAPYPFNLMFQTSIGPSGLSPGSVLVLISPRQGLLRVREFTLAEIEHFVDPDDKSHPKFSKVANLEFLMFPGEAQVSGQSARRIPLGEAFSMGIVNNETLGYFIGRVYLFLICLGIDKEQLNFRQHLANEMAHYAADCWDAEIECFYGQIECVGIADRSAYDLRAHMAMDEREAMEMKAVLESQGEVWYRVCRLDKDVIIKKNRCLVIFKERERTSKGLYTISD
;
A
#
# COMPACT_ATOMS: atom_id res chain seq x y z
N MET A 1 0.97 -21.25 0.65
CA MET A 1 0.71 -20.04 -0.14
C MET A 1 0.42 -20.48 -1.55
N LEU A 2 -0.56 -19.86 -2.20
CA LEU A 2 -0.93 -20.10 -3.60
C LEU A 2 -0.48 -18.86 -4.38
N GLU A 3 0.06 -19.05 -5.57
CA GLU A 3 0.44 -17.96 -6.44
C GLU A 3 -0.60 -17.83 -7.55
N VAL A 4 -1.06 -16.61 -7.80
CA VAL A 4 -2.10 -16.28 -8.76
C VAL A 4 -1.59 -15.20 -9.71
N ASN A 5 -2.11 -15.20 -10.94
CA ASN A 5 -1.83 -14.16 -11.93
C ASN A 5 -3.17 -13.52 -12.36
N SER A 6 -3.25 -12.19 -12.25
CA SER A 6 -4.45 -11.39 -12.51
C SER A 6 -4.17 -10.36 -13.62
N PRO A 7 -5.18 -9.95 -14.40
CA PRO A 7 -5.00 -8.94 -15.43
C PRO A 7 -4.68 -7.56 -14.82
N TYR A 8 -3.90 -6.74 -15.54
CA TYR A 8 -3.58 -5.36 -15.13
C TYR A 8 -4.76 -4.39 -15.29
N VAL A 9 -5.61 -4.62 -16.29
CA VAL A 9 -6.76 -3.74 -16.58
C VAL A 9 -7.92 -4.12 -15.67
N THR A 10 -8.32 -3.19 -14.81
CA THR A 10 -9.38 -3.42 -13.82
C THR A 10 -10.63 -2.61 -14.19
N PRO A 11 -11.83 -3.22 -14.21
CA PRO A 11 -13.08 -2.48 -14.41
C PRO A 11 -13.28 -1.42 -13.32
N GLU A 12 -13.73 -0.23 -13.69
CA GLU A 12 -13.86 0.92 -12.76
C GLU A 12 -14.67 0.56 -11.50
N ILE A 13 -15.72 -0.23 -11.66
CA ILE A 13 -16.61 -0.62 -10.56
C ILE A 13 -15.91 -1.45 -9.47
N VAL A 14 -14.89 -2.23 -9.81
CA VAL A 14 -14.07 -2.97 -8.83
C VAL A 14 -13.24 -2.00 -8.00
N LEU A 15 -12.69 -0.96 -8.65
CA LEU A 15 -11.92 0.09 -7.99
C LEU A 15 -12.82 1.04 -7.18
N LYS A 16 -14.07 1.22 -7.61
CA LYS A 16 -15.08 1.97 -6.86
C LYS A 16 -15.50 1.22 -5.60
N ALA A 17 -15.78 -0.08 -5.71
CA ALA A 17 -16.14 -0.91 -4.56
C ALA A 17 -15.03 -0.95 -3.51
N SER A 18 -13.77 -1.04 -3.93
CA SER A 18 -12.61 -0.98 -3.02
C SER A 18 -12.28 0.44 -2.51
N GLY A 19 -12.99 1.47 -2.98
CA GLY A 19 -12.82 2.86 -2.57
C GLY A 19 -11.67 3.61 -3.25
N HIS A 20 -10.94 2.98 -4.17
CA HIS A 20 -9.83 3.60 -4.89
C HIS A 20 -10.28 4.77 -5.78
N VAL A 21 -11.48 4.68 -6.39
CA VAL A 21 -12.01 5.78 -7.22
C VAL A 21 -12.19 7.07 -6.41
N ASP A 22 -12.62 6.95 -5.15
CA ASP A 22 -12.95 8.10 -4.32
C ASP A 22 -11.78 8.58 -3.45
N LYS A 23 -10.87 7.68 -3.07
CA LYS A 23 -9.81 7.95 -2.07
C LYS A 23 -8.40 7.98 -2.63
N PHE A 24 -8.16 7.45 -3.82
CA PHE A 24 -6.82 7.36 -4.40
C PHE A 24 -6.45 8.66 -5.13
N THR A 25 -6.48 9.75 -4.37
CA THR A 25 -6.32 11.12 -4.85
C THR A 25 -5.22 11.85 -4.09
N ASP A 26 -4.27 12.41 -4.83
CA ASP A 26 -3.24 13.31 -4.29
C ASP A 26 -3.70 14.76 -4.39
N LEU A 27 -3.27 15.60 -3.44
CA LEU A 27 -3.49 17.05 -3.53
C LEU A 27 -2.42 17.71 -4.39
N MET A 28 -2.83 18.27 -5.53
CA MET A 28 -1.94 18.89 -6.51
C MET A 28 -2.12 20.40 -6.56
N VAL A 29 -1.06 21.13 -6.92
CA VAL A 29 -1.08 22.56 -7.25
C VAL A 29 -0.54 22.80 -8.66
N LYS A 30 -1.02 23.86 -9.31
CA LYS A 30 -0.58 24.25 -10.66
C LYS A 30 0.18 25.57 -10.62
N ASP A 31 1.28 25.68 -11.36
CA ASP A 31 1.84 26.97 -11.75
C ASP A 31 0.81 27.71 -12.61
N GLU A 32 0.36 28.88 -12.15
CA GLU A 32 -0.72 29.62 -12.81
C GLU A 32 -0.36 30.08 -14.23
N LYS A 33 0.95 30.22 -14.54
CA LYS A 33 1.41 30.65 -15.87
C LYS A 33 1.74 29.47 -16.77
N THR A 34 2.53 28.51 -16.29
CA THR A 34 3.01 27.39 -17.14
C THR A 34 2.05 26.20 -17.16
N ARG A 35 1.12 26.13 -16.20
CA ARG A 35 0.22 24.99 -15.96
C ARG A 35 0.93 23.70 -15.53
N ASN A 36 2.23 23.75 -15.25
CA ASN A 36 2.95 22.62 -14.67
C ASN A 36 2.35 22.26 -13.32
N CYS A 37 2.14 20.97 -13.09
CA CYS A 37 1.54 20.43 -11.87
C CYS A 37 2.63 19.95 -10.92
N TYR A 38 2.45 20.24 -9.63
CA TYR A 38 3.33 19.82 -8.55
C TYR A 38 2.48 19.21 -7.44
N HIS A 39 3.06 18.27 -6.71
CA HIS A 39 2.41 17.68 -5.56
C HIS A 39 2.54 18.63 -4.36
N ALA A 40 1.43 18.94 -3.71
CA ALA A 40 1.32 20.06 -2.78
C ALA A 40 2.02 19.78 -1.44
N ASP A 41 1.88 18.56 -0.93
CA ASP A 41 2.53 18.06 0.29
C ASP A 41 4.05 18.06 0.14
N HIS A 42 4.57 17.61 -1.00
CA HIS A 42 5.99 17.54 -1.32
C HIS A 42 6.61 18.92 -1.38
N LEU A 43 5.91 19.90 -1.97
CA LEU A 43 6.39 21.28 -1.97
C LEU A 43 6.52 21.84 -0.55
N LEU A 44 5.56 21.52 0.33
CA LEU A 44 5.63 21.92 1.73
C LEU A 44 6.74 21.18 2.47
N LYS A 45 6.87 19.86 2.25
CA LYS A 45 7.92 19.00 2.83
C LYS A 45 9.31 19.48 2.48
N ASP A 46 9.55 19.71 1.18
CA ASP A 46 10.84 20.16 0.65
C ASP A 46 11.18 21.54 1.21
N PHE A 47 10.20 22.45 1.30
CA PHE A 47 10.39 23.77 1.90
C PHE A 47 10.77 23.69 3.39
N CYS A 48 10.03 22.90 4.18
CA CYS A 48 10.29 22.72 5.60
C CYS A 48 11.68 22.13 5.85
N LYS A 49 12.07 21.08 5.10
CA LYS A 49 13.41 20.49 5.19
C LYS A 49 14.51 21.47 4.81
N ASP A 50 14.37 22.16 3.67
CA ASP A 50 15.34 23.15 3.22
C ASP A 50 15.54 24.26 4.26
N LYS A 51 14.46 24.71 4.92
CA LYS A 51 14.54 25.72 5.97
C LYS A 51 15.22 25.21 7.25
N LEU A 52 14.96 23.96 7.65
CA LEU A 52 15.60 23.36 8.82
C LEU A 52 17.09 23.10 8.59
N GLU A 53 17.50 22.76 7.37
CA GLU A 53 18.90 22.43 7.05
C GLU A 53 19.76 23.67 6.74
N LYS A 54 19.21 24.68 6.05
CA LYS A 54 20.00 25.80 5.49
C LYS A 54 19.94 27.07 6.33
N ASP A 55 18.95 27.23 7.21
CA ASP A 55 18.75 28.46 7.98
C ASP A 55 19.34 28.34 9.40
N LEU A 56 20.61 28.70 9.55
CA LEU A 56 21.35 28.63 10.82
C LEU A 56 20.84 29.58 11.92
N ASN A 57 19.95 30.51 11.58
CA ASN A 57 19.38 31.51 12.51
C ASN A 57 17.87 31.31 12.75
N ILE A 58 17.34 30.11 12.49
CA ILE A 58 15.95 29.80 12.78
C ILE A 58 15.67 29.91 14.29
N SER A 59 14.55 30.54 14.66
CA SER A 59 14.15 30.58 16.07
C SER A 59 13.69 29.19 16.52
N ALA A 60 13.93 28.85 17.79
CA ALA A 60 13.51 27.57 18.35
C ALA A 60 11.99 27.31 18.21
N GLU A 61 11.18 28.37 18.29
CA GLU A 61 9.73 28.31 18.05
C GLU A 61 9.40 27.91 16.61
N LYS A 62 10.11 28.49 15.63
CA LYS A 62 9.87 28.21 14.20
C LYS A 62 10.42 26.85 13.79
N GLU A 63 11.49 26.40 14.41
CA GLU A 63 12.01 25.05 14.24
C GLU A 63 11.01 23.99 14.73
N ALA A 64 10.42 24.21 15.92
CA ALA A 64 9.39 23.33 16.47
C ALA A 64 8.12 23.33 15.58
N GLU A 65 7.71 24.50 15.08
CA GLU A 65 6.58 24.63 14.14
C GLU A 65 6.83 23.81 12.86
N LEU A 66 7.99 23.96 12.20
CA LEU A 66 8.29 23.24 10.96
C LEU A 66 8.37 21.72 11.19
N LYS A 67 8.94 21.28 12.32
CA LYS A 67 8.95 19.87 12.70
C LYS A 67 7.55 19.32 12.92
N HIS A 68 6.67 20.09 13.58
CA HIS A 68 5.28 19.72 13.76
C HIS A 68 4.54 19.65 12.41
N VAL A 69 4.74 20.62 11.52
CA VAL A 69 4.13 20.61 10.18
C VAL A 69 4.59 19.40 9.36
N LEU A 70 5.86 19.01 9.45
CA LEU A 70 6.37 17.79 8.80
C LEU A 70 5.74 16.51 9.37
N ALA A 71 5.49 16.46 10.67
CA ALA A 71 4.88 15.30 11.33
C ALA A 71 3.38 15.16 11.06
N ALA A 72 2.69 16.27 10.77
CA ALA A 72 1.26 16.32 10.48
C ALA A 72 0.95 16.52 8.99
N LEU A 73 1.96 16.37 8.11
CA LEU A 73 1.84 16.74 6.70
C LEU A 73 0.75 15.96 5.96
N ASP A 74 0.68 14.65 6.24
CA ASP A 74 -0.25 13.73 5.58
C ASP A 74 -1.71 13.93 6.04
N ASP A 75 -1.93 14.71 7.11
CA ASP A 75 -3.25 15.02 7.67
C ASP A 75 -3.86 16.33 7.18
N LEU A 76 -3.05 17.18 6.52
CA LEU A 76 -3.51 18.51 6.16
C LEU A 76 -4.60 18.43 5.09
N SER A 77 -5.75 19.04 5.37
CA SER A 77 -6.78 19.25 4.37
C SER A 77 -6.26 20.12 3.22
N ALA A 78 -6.96 20.10 2.07
CA ALA A 78 -6.62 20.95 0.93
C ALA A 78 -6.56 22.44 1.29
N GLU A 79 -7.46 22.88 2.18
CA GLU A 79 -7.53 24.24 2.69
C GLU A 79 -6.34 24.59 3.59
N GLU A 80 -5.99 23.71 4.53
CA GLU A 80 -4.86 23.90 5.45
C GLU A 80 -3.52 23.86 4.71
N LEU A 81 -3.35 22.90 3.81
CA LEU A 81 -2.17 22.78 2.95
C LEU A 81 -2.01 24.03 2.08
N GLY A 82 -3.12 24.49 1.48
CA GLY A 82 -3.15 25.72 0.70
C GLY A 82 -2.91 26.98 1.53
N ALA A 83 -3.31 26.98 2.81
CA ALA A 83 -2.99 28.07 3.75
C ALA A 83 -1.50 28.08 4.07
N LYS A 84 -0.89 26.93 4.38
CA LYS A 84 0.54 26.82 4.67
C LYS A 84 1.42 27.18 3.48
N ILE A 85 1.07 26.75 2.27
CA ILE A 85 1.75 27.14 1.02
C ILE A 85 1.77 28.67 0.86
N ARG A 86 0.65 29.34 1.14
CA ARG A 86 0.54 30.81 1.05
C ARG A 86 1.27 31.51 2.19
N GLU A 87 1.11 31.04 3.42
CA GLU A 87 1.75 31.57 4.63
C GLU A 87 3.27 31.57 4.50
N TYR A 88 3.84 30.47 3.99
CA TYR A 88 5.27 30.31 3.78
C TYR A 88 5.78 30.89 2.46
N GLY A 89 4.90 31.41 1.61
CA GLY A 89 5.26 32.01 0.32
C GLY A 89 5.88 31.02 -0.66
N ILE A 90 5.44 29.75 -0.62
CA ILE A 90 5.95 28.69 -1.50
C ILE A 90 5.52 28.97 -2.93
N THR A 91 6.47 28.89 -3.86
CA THR A 91 6.27 29.14 -5.30
C THR A 91 6.73 27.95 -6.11
N ALA A 92 6.38 27.91 -7.40
CA ALA A 92 6.82 26.82 -8.28
C ALA A 92 8.36 26.73 -8.30
N PRO A 93 8.96 25.54 -8.06
CA PRO A 93 10.41 25.38 -7.90
C PRO A 93 11.24 25.97 -9.05
N ASP A 94 10.80 25.72 -10.28
CA ASP A 94 11.54 26.05 -11.51
C ASP A 94 11.35 27.50 -11.96
N THR A 95 10.13 28.04 -11.80
CA THR A 95 9.74 29.33 -12.41
C THR A 95 9.53 30.44 -11.39
N LYS A 96 9.44 30.11 -10.09
CA LYS A 96 9.07 31.00 -8.99
C LYS A 96 7.71 31.70 -9.18
N ASN A 97 6.85 31.13 -10.03
CA ASN A 97 5.50 31.66 -10.24
C ASN A 97 4.57 31.31 -9.07
N PRO A 98 3.46 32.07 -8.92
CA PRO A 98 2.37 31.71 -8.02
C PRO A 98 1.77 30.33 -8.36
N LEU A 99 1.33 29.65 -7.30
CA LEU A 99 0.67 28.35 -7.37
C LEU A 99 -0.83 28.50 -7.12
N SER A 100 -1.63 27.70 -7.80
CA SER A 100 -3.08 27.59 -7.55
C SER A 100 -3.36 27.02 -6.15
N ALA A 101 -4.62 27.10 -5.71
CA ALA A 101 -5.08 26.32 -4.56
C ALA A 101 -4.88 24.81 -4.81
N PRO A 102 -4.58 24.02 -3.75
CA PRO A 102 -4.55 22.57 -3.85
C PRO A 102 -5.90 22.02 -4.31
N TYR A 103 -5.87 21.04 -5.20
CA TYR A 103 -7.06 20.35 -5.70
C TYR A 103 -6.79 18.84 -5.78
N PRO A 104 -7.81 17.99 -5.57
CA PRO A 104 -7.64 16.55 -5.64
C PRO A 104 -7.37 16.10 -7.08
N PHE A 105 -6.40 15.20 -7.24
CA PHE A 105 -6.06 14.57 -8.51
C PHE A 105 -6.04 13.05 -8.33
N ASN A 106 -6.89 12.33 -9.07
CA ASN A 106 -6.95 10.86 -9.02
C ASN A 106 -5.74 10.25 -9.73
N LEU A 107 -4.99 9.38 -9.05
CA LEU A 107 -3.77 8.76 -9.59
C LEU A 107 -4.04 7.55 -10.50
N MET A 108 -5.29 7.20 -10.76
CA MET A 108 -5.63 6.12 -11.68
C MET A 108 -5.81 6.66 -13.10
N PHE A 109 -5.15 6.00 -14.07
CA PHE A 109 -5.36 6.30 -15.48
C PHE A 109 -6.65 5.62 -15.94
N GLN A 110 -7.56 6.43 -16.48
CA GLN A 110 -8.75 5.92 -17.13
C GLN A 110 -8.40 5.33 -18.50
N THR A 111 -9.02 4.21 -18.82
CA THR A 111 -8.97 3.57 -20.13
C THR A 111 -10.37 3.07 -20.51
N SER A 112 -10.53 2.64 -21.76
CA SER A 112 -11.78 2.05 -22.25
C SER A 112 -11.56 0.58 -22.61
N ILE A 113 -12.47 -0.27 -22.18
CA ILE A 113 -12.50 -1.72 -22.42
C ILE A 113 -13.48 -2.01 -23.56
N GLY A 114 -13.03 -2.82 -24.51
CA GLY A 114 -13.86 -3.31 -25.63
C GLY A 114 -13.89 -2.39 -26.87
N PRO A 115 -14.38 -2.92 -28.01
CA PRO A 115 -14.29 -2.24 -29.31
C PRO A 115 -15.19 -1.00 -29.43
N SER A 116 -16.21 -0.89 -28.58
CA SER A 116 -17.09 0.28 -28.53
C SER A 116 -16.56 1.42 -27.66
N GLY A 117 -15.56 1.16 -26.82
CA GLY A 117 -15.02 2.12 -25.86
C GLY A 117 -15.96 2.52 -24.72
N LEU A 118 -17.11 1.86 -24.59
CA LEU A 118 -18.18 2.25 -23.65
C LEU A 118 -18.00 1.72 -22.23
N SER A 119 -17.13 0.73 -22.02
CA SER A 119 -16.87 0.18 -20.69
C SER A 119 -15.62 0.84 -20.10
N PRO A 120 -15.73 1.66 -19.05
CA PRO A 120 -14.56 2.27 -18.44
C PRO A 120 -13.74 1.24 -17.67
N GLY A 121 -12.41 1.34 -17.78
CA GLY A 121 -11.43 0.61 -17.00
C GLY A 121 -10.42 1.59 -16.41
N SER A 122 -9.61 1.12 -15.46
CA SER A 122 -8.49 1.92 -14.97
C SER A 122 -7.25 1.09 -14.68
N VAL A 123 -6.10 1.76 -14.70
CA VAL A 123 -4.79 1.23 -14.32
C VAL A 123 -4.16 2.21 -13.33
N LEU A 124 -3.54 1.69 -12.28
CA LEU A 124 -2.83 2.49 -11.27
C LEU A 124 -1.51 3.02 -11.84
N VAL A 125 -1.26 4.33 -11.74
CA VAL A 125 0.03 4.93 -12.18
C VAL A 125 0.37 6.18 -11.35
N LEU A 126 1.56 6.23 -10.76
CA LEU A 126 2.00 7.40 -9.99
C LEU A 126 2.31 8.62 -10.89
N ILE A 127 2.01 9.82 -10.40
CA ILE A 127 2.21 11.05 -11.15
C ILE A 127 3.48 11.75 -10.69
N SER A 128 4.22 12.30 -11.66
CA SER A 128 5.53 12.94 -11.49
C SER A 128 6.64 12.00 -11.01
N PRO A 129 7.15 11.10 -11.89
CA PRO A 129 8.27 10.25 -11.55
C PRO A 129 9.49 11.11 -11.20
N ARG A 130 10.08 10.84 -10.03
CA ARG A 130 11.23 11.54 -9.44
C ARG A 130 12.05 10.52 -8.64
N GLN A 131 13.29 10.87 -8.28
CA GLN A 131 14.15 10.01 -7.46
C GLN A 131 14.43 8.61 -8.06
N GLY A 132 14.53 8.53 -9.40
CA GLY A 132 14.89 7.31 -10.10
C GLY A 132 13.84 6.21 -9.93
N LEU A 133 14.24 5.08 -9.32
CA LEU A 133 13.38 3.90 -9.14
C LEU A 133 12.38 4.03 -7.97
N LEU A 134 12.54 5.03 -7.10
CA LEU A 134 11.69 5.18 -5.91
C LEU A 134 10.27 5.65 -6.26
N ARG A 135 10.12 6.45 -7.32
CA ARG A 135 8.80 6.89 -7.78
C ARG A 135 8.71 6.76 -9.30
N VAL A 136 8.22 5.60 -9.73
CA VAL A 136 8.04 5.26 -11.15
C VAL A 136 6.56 5.08 -11.48
N ARG A 137 6.24 5.20 -12.76
CA ARG A 137 4.87 5.02 -13.27
C ARG A 137 4.46 3.55 -13.33
N GLU A 138 5.43 2.66 -13.48
CA GLU A 138 5.24 1.23 -13.60
C GLU A 138 6.35 0.54 -12.80
N PHE A 139 5.96 -0.37 -11.91
CA PHE A 139 6.87 -1.17 -11.09
C PHE A 139 6.27 -2.54 -10.83
N THR A 140 7.13 -3.49 -10.49
CA THR A 140 6.70 -4.84 -10.12
C THR A 140 6.46 -4.91 -8.61
N LEU A 141 5.27 -5.35 -8.23
CA LEU A 141 4.90 -5.62 -6.84
C LEU A 141 4.83 -7.12 -6.57
N ALA A 142 5.12 -7.48 -5.32
CA ALA A 142 4.89 -8.82 -4.80
C ALA A 142 4.03 -8.69 -3.53
N GLU A 143 2.75 -9.06 -3.66
CA GLU A 143 1.77 -8.94 -2.59
C GLU A 143 1.39 -10.32 -2.04
N ILE A 144 1.14 -10.39 -0.74
CA ILE A 144 0.69 -11.61 -0.05
C ILE A 144 -0.57 -11.28 0.71
N GLU A 145 -1.70 -11.83 0.26
CA GLU A 145 -2.94 -11.83 1.02
C GLU A 145 -2.97 -13.03 1.98
N HIS A 146 -2.94 -12.76 3.28
CA HIS A 146 -3.03 -13.78 4.32
C HIS A 146 -4.37 -13.75 5.03
N PHE A 147 -5.24 -14.69 4.67
CA PHE A 147 -6.55 -14.85 5.30
C PHE A 147 -6.44 -15.67 6.59
N VAL A 148 -6.95 -15.11 7.68
CA VAL A 148 -6.98 -15.73 9.01
C VAL A 148 -8.37 -15.54 9.63
N ASP A 149 -8.72 -16.37 10.60
CA ASP A 149 -9.95 -16.20 11.36
C ASP A 149 -9.89 -14.88 12.16
N PRO A 150 -10.91 -14.00 12.10
CA PRO A 150 -10.90 -12.76 12.87
C PRO A 150 -10.87 -12.96 14.39
N ASP A 151 -11.38 -14.09 14.88
CA ASP A 151 -11.42 -14.41 16.31
C ASP A 151 -10.14 -15.10 16.81
N ASP A 152 -9.31 -15.63 15.89
CA ASP A 152 -8.02 -16.25 16.19
C ASP A 152 -6.93 -15.79 15.21
N LYS A 153 -6.24 -14.71 15.59
CA LYS A 153 -5.09 -14.18 14.85
C LYS A 153 -3.74 -14.72 15.34
N SER A 154 -3.72 -15.87 16.02
CA SER A 154 -2.48 -16.55 16.40
C SER A 154 -1.72 -17.05 15.16
N HIS A 155 -0.40 -17.26 15.28
CA HIS A 155 0.38 -17.80 14.18
C HIS A 155 1.32 -18.92 14.65
N PRO A 156 1.18 -20.16 14.13
CA PRO A 156 1.87 -21.34 14.67
C PRO A 156 3.40 -21.30 14.54
N LYS A 157 3.95 -20.34 13.78
CA LYS A 157 5.39 -20.15 13.57
C LYS A 157 5.92 -18.84 14.14
N PHE A 158 5.12 -18.09 14.90
CA PHE A 158 5.57 -16.83 15.51
C PHE A 158 6.78 -17.02 16.42
N SER A 159 6.84 -18.12 17.18
CA SER A 159 7.99 -18.50 18.01
C SER A 159 9.32 -18.57 17.25
N LYS A 160 9.32 -18.77 15.93
CA LYS A 160 10.54 -18.79 15.10
C LYS A 160 11.14 -17.41 14.87
N VAL A 161 10.36 -16.35 15.04
CA VAL A 161 10.78 -14.96 14.79
C VAL A 161 10.71 -14.08 16.05
N ALA A 162 10.09 -14.56 17.13
CA ALA A 162 9.91 -13.79 18.36
C ALA A 162 11.23 -13.26 18.98
N ASN A 163 12.35 -13.96 18.78
CA ASN A 163 13.66 -13.53 19.31
C ASN A 163 14.41 -12.55 18.38
N LEU A 164 13.84 -12.19 17.22
CA LEU A 164 14.46 -11.21 16.33
C LEU A 164 14.37 -9.82 16.96
N GLU A 165 15.46 -9.07 16.90
CA GLU A 165 15.56 -7.72 17.41
C GLU A 165 16.01 -6.78 16.28
N PHE A 166 15.23 -5.72 16.05
CA PHE A 166 15.48 -4.72 15.02
C PHE A 166 14.91 -3.37 15.42
N LEU A 167 15.26 -2.32 14.67
CA LEU A 167 14.76 -0.98 14.91
C LEU A 167 13.25 -0.95 14.64
N MET A 168 12.48 -0.57 15.65
CA MET A 168 11.05 -0.37 15.58
C MET A 168 10.72 1.06 16.01
N PHE A 169 9.76 1.68 15.33
CA PHE A 169 9.27 3.01 15.61
C PHE A 169 7.75 2.98 15.88
N PRO A 170 7.33 2.60 17.10
CA PRO A 170 5.93 2.54 17.48
C PRO A 170 5.24 3.91 17.39
N GLY A 171 3.92 3.92 17.21
CA GLY A 171 3.15 5.17 17.10
C GLY A 171 3.29 6.09 18.33
N GLU A 172 3.32 5.53 19.54
CA GLU A 172 3.54 6.32 20.76
C GLU A 172 4.91 7.03 20.79
N ALA A 173 5.95 6.37 20.27
CA ALA A 173 7.29 6.94 20.20
C ALA A 173 7.34 8.11 19.19
N GLN A 174 6.62 7.98 18.07
CA GLN A 174 6.49 9.04 17.07
C GLN A 174 5.82 10.29 17.67
N VAL A 175 4.66 10.12 18.32
CA VAL A 175 3.90 11.23 18.91
C VAL A 175 4.65 11.91 20.06
N SER A 176 5.42 11.14 20.84
CA SER A 176 6.21 11.66 21.95
C SER A 176 7.57 12.26 21.53
N GLY A 177 7.89 12.27 20.24
CA GLY A 177 9.16 12.78 19.71
C GLY A 177 10.38 11.94 20.10
N GLN A 178 10.17 10.68 20.46
CA GLN A 178 11.23 9.72 20.72
C GLN A 178 11.76 9.14 19.40
N SER A 179 12.96 8.55 19.45
CA SER A 179 13.54 7.87 18.28
C SER A 179 13.14 6.39 18.24
N ALA A 180 13.25 5.79 17.05
CA ALA A 180 13.16 4.34 16.89
C ALA A 180 14.15 3.63 17.83
N ARG A 181 13.73 2.49 18.38
CA ARG A 181 14.53 1.69 19.32
C ARG A 181 14.58 0.24 18.90
N ARG A 182 15.64 -0.47 19.27
CA ARG A 182 15.73 -1.91 19.08
C ARG A 182 14.80 -2.60 20.09
N ILE A 183 13.88 -3.42 19.59
CA ILE A 183 12.93 -4.17 20.41
C ILE A 183 12.91 -5.62 19.92
N PRO A 184 13.05 -6.62 20.81
CA PRO A 184 12.74 -8.00 20.48
C PRO A 184 11.26 -8.13 20.07
N LEU A 185 10.98 -8.77 18.93
CA LEU A 185 9.63 -8.87 18.40
C LEU A 185 8.63 -9.53 19.37
N GLY A 186 9.09 -10.51 20.14
CA GLY A 186 8.28 -11.15 21.20
C GLY A 186 7.96 -10.21 22.36
N GLU A 187 8.86 -9.29 22.70
CA GLU A 187 8.60 -8.23 23.68
C GLU A 187 7.61 -7.21 23.12
N ALA A 188 7.78 -6.79 21.86
CA ALA A 188 6.84 -5.89 21.18
C ALA A 188 5.42 -6.45 21.17
N PHE A 189 5.25 -7.75 20.89
CA PHE A 189 3.96 -8.43 21.00
C PHE A 189 3.44 -8.47 22.45
N SER A 190 4.28 -8.87 23.41
CA SER A 190 3.88 -8.98 24.83
C SER A 190 3.46 -7.64 25.44
N MET A 191 4.04 -6.54 24.96
CA MET A 191 3.70 -5.17 25.35
C MET A 191 2.47 -4.61 24.60
N GLY A 192 1.92 -5.32 23.62
CA GLY A 192 0.81 -4.85 22.80
C GLY A 192 1.20 -3.79 21.76
N ILE A 193 2.50 -3.61 21.48
CA ILE A 193 2.98 -2.71 20.41
C ILE A 193 2.60 -3.29 19.04
N VAL A 194 2.78 -4.60 18.87
CA VAL A 194 2.33 -5.34 17.68
C VAL A 194 1.05 -6.08 18.04
N ASN A 195 -0.01 -5.84 17.27
CA ASN A 195 -1.37 -6.23 17.64
C ASN A 195 -1.57 -7.76 17.80
N ASN A 196 -0.99 -8.58 16.92
CA ASN A 196 -1.18 -10.04 16.95
C ASN A 196 0.03 -10.82 16.43
N GLU A 197 0.07 -12.13 16.72
CA GLU A 197 1.15 -13.02 16.33
C GLU A 197 1.28 -13.18 14.80
N THR A 198 0.17 -13.11 14.06
CA THR A 198 0.19 -13.19 12.59
C THR A 198 0.93 -12.00 11.99
N LEU A 199 0.58 -10.79 12.41
CA LEU A 199 1.26 -9.57 11.99
C LEU A 199 2.74 -9.60 12.39
N GLY A 200 3.02 -9.95 13.65
CA GLY A 200 4.38 -10.10 14.14
C GLY A 200 5.19 -11.12 13.33
N TYR A 201 4.59 -12.26 12.98
CA TYR A 201 5.24 -13.27 12.15
C TYR A 201 5.67 -12.70 10.80
N PHE A 202 4.79 -11.95 10.12
CA PHE A 202 5.12 -11.35 8.84
C PHE A 202 6.15 -10.23 8.95
N ILE A 203 6.10 -9.38 9.98
CA ILE A 203 7.16 -8.40 10.28
C ILE A 203 8.52 -9.10 10.40
N GLY A 204 8.62 -10.15 11.22
CA GLY A 204 9.85 -10.90 11.39
C GLY A 204 10.33 -11.60 10.10
N ARG A 205 9.40 -12.07 9.26
CA ARG A 205 9.74 -12.68 7.96
C ARG A 205 10.20 -11.67 6.93
N VAL A 206 9.61 -10.47 6.90
CA VAL A 206 10.03 -9.34 6.06
C VAL A 206 11.44 -8.89 6.47
N TYR A 207 11.69 -8.73 7.77
CA TYR A 207 13.05 -8.45 8.27
C TYR A 207 14.07 -9.47 7.74
N LEU A 208 13.84 -10.76 7.96
CA LEU A 208 14.75 -11.81 7.48
C LEU A 208 14.94 -11.79 5.96
N PHE A 209 13.88 -11.49 5.21
CA PHE A 209 13.93 -11.40 3.76
C PHE A 209 14.80 -10.21 3.30
N LEU A 210 14.59 -9.01 3.85
CA LEU A 210 15.37 -7.83 3.51
C LEU A 210 16.85 -7.98 3.88
N ILE A 211 17.15 -8.56 5.04
CA ILE A 211 18.54 -8.87 5.43
C ILE A 211 19.17 -9.89 4.47
N CYS A 212 18.42 -10.91 4.04
CA CYS A 212 18.89 -11.89 3.05
C CYS A 212 19.22 -11.24 1.69
N LEU A 213 18.48 -10.21 1.30
CA LEU A 213 18.76 -9.42 0.08
C LEU A 213 19.99 -8.51 0.21
N GLY A 214 20.56 -8.37 1.41
CA GLY A 214 21.75 -7.56 1.67
C GLY A 214 21.47 -6.14 2.14
N ILE A 215 20.24 -5.83 2.59
CA ILE A 215 19.94 -4.55 3.24
C ILE A 215 20.66 -4.49 4.60
N ASP A 216 21.29 -3.36 4.89
CA ASP A 216 21.95 -3.14 6.17
C ASP A 216 20.91 -3.04 7.31
N LYS A 217 21.07 -3.88 8.32
CA LYS A 217 20.22 -3.93 9.52
C LYS A 217 20.23 -2.63 10.34
N GLU A 218 21.25 -1.79 10.18
CA GLU A 218 21.33 -0.49 10.86
C GLU A 218 20.55 0.60 10.10
N GLN A 219 20.25 0.37 8.82
CA GLN A 219 19.51 1.28 7.94
C GLN A 219 18.07 0.82 7.70
N LEU A 220 17.63 -0.26 8.36
CA LEU A 220 16.29 -0.83 8.23
C LEU A 220 15.47 -0.54 9.49
N ASN A 221 14.41 0.23 9.33
CA ASN A 221 13.48 0.62 10.39
C ASN A 221 12.09 0.03 10.13
N PHE A 222 11.37 -0.35 11.18
CA PHE A 222 9.95 -0.75 11.08
C PHE A 222 9.09 0.33 11.74
N ARG A 223 8.41 1.14 10.95
CA ARG A 223 7.58 2.25 11.44
C ARG A 223 6.11 1.82 11.50
N GLN A 224 5.47 2.05 12.64
CA GLN A 224 4.03 1.82 12.77
C GLN A 224 3.27 3.01 12.19
N HIS A 225 2.18 2.78 11.46
CA HIS A 225 1.31 3.86 11.05
C HIS A 225 0.64 4.51 12.27
N LEU A 226 0.50 5.83 12.23
CA LEU A 226 -0.29 6.56 13.21
C LEU A 226 -1.80 6.39 12.90
N ALA A 227 -2.66 6.63 13.89
CA ALA A 227 -4.10 6.37 13.78
C ALA A 227 -4.82 7.15 12.66
N ASN A 228 -4.22 8.26 12.25
CA ASN A 228 -4.61 9.16 11.16
C ASN A 228 -4.04 8.74 9.79
N GLU A 229 -2.86 8.11 9.75
CA GLU A 229 -2.26 7.53 8.54
C GLU A 229 -2.88 6.18 8.17
N MET A 230 -3.38 5.45 9.17
CA MET A 230 -4.03 4.17 8.96
C MET A 230 -5.22 4.33 8.02
N ALA A 231 -5.27 3.50 6.97
CA ALA A 231 -6.48 3.35 6.19
C ALA A 231 -7.65 3.05 7.13
N HIS A 232 -8.82 3.64 6.89
CA HIS A 232 -10.00 3.60 7.78
C HIS A 232 -10.52 2.20 8.16
N TYR A 233 -9.93 1.15 7.58
CA TYR A 233 -10.25 -0.26 7.79
C TYR A 233 -9.10 -1.10 8.37
N ALA A 234 -7.88 -0.54 8.47
CA ALA A 234 -6.74 -1.25 9.02
C ALA A 234 -6.84 -1.32 10.55
N ALA A 235 -6.47 -2.45 11.14
CA ALA A 235 -6.41 -2.64 12.59
C ALA A 235 -5.01 -2.33 13.18
N ASP A 236 -3.97 -2.53 12.37
CA ASP A 236 -2.58 -2.19 12.65
C ASP A 236 -1.82 -2.22 11.31
N CYS A 237 -0.84 -1.35 11.12
CA CYS A 237 -0.06 -1.27 9.88
C CYS A 237 1.38 -0.88 10.18
N TRP A 238 2.32 -1.57 9.52
CA TRP A 238 3.75 -1.37 9.70
C TRP A 238 4.46 -1.28 8.36
N ASP A 239 5.34 -0.29 8.23
CA ASP A 239 6.19 -0.10 7.07
C ASP A 239 7.62 -0.51 7.40
N ALA A 240 8.23 -1.31 6.52
CA ALA A 240 9.68 -1.48 6.51
C ALA A 240 10.29 -0.34 5.69
N GLU A 241 11.03 0.54 6.35
CA GLU A 241 11.68 1.70 5.76
C GLU A 241 13.19 1.49 5.68
N ILE A 242 13.77 1.85 4.53
CA ILE A 242 15.20 1.81 4.29
C ILE A 242 15.73 3.24 4.23
N GLU A 243 16.74 3.54 5.04
CA GLU A 243 17.48 4.79 4.95
C GLU A 243 18.36 4.80 3.69
N CYS A 244 18.18 5.83 2.87
CA CYS A 244 18.96 6.03 1.66
C CYS A 244 19.34 7.51 1.52
N PHE A 245 20.01 7.89 0.42
CA PHE A 245 20.40 9.29 0.18
C PHE A 245 19.20 10.27 0.17
N TYR A 246 17.98 9.78 -0.08
CA TYR A 246 16.75 10.57 -0.06
C TYR A 246 16.03 10.56 1.31
N GLY A 247 16.64 9.96 2.34
CA GLY A 247 16.07 9.70 3.66
C GLY A 247 15.43 8.31 3.77
N GLN A 248 14.60 8.13 4.81
CA GLN A 248 13.83 6.92 5.04
C GLN A 248 12.72 6.77 4.00
N ILE A 249 12.73 5.64 3.28
CA ILE A 249 11.75 5.33 2.24
C ILE A 249 11.15 3.96 2.51
N GLU A 250 9.82 3.88 2.46
CA GLU A 250 9.06 2.63 2.54
C GLU A 250 9.46 1.68 1.39
N CYS A 251 9.72 0.42 1.72
CA CYS A 251 9.94 -0.64 0.74
C CYS A 251 8.95 -1.82 0.86
N VAL A 252 8.32 -2.01 2.03
CA VAL A 252 7.32 -3.05 2.27
C VAL A 252 6.29 -2.55 3.28
N GLY A 253 5.03 -2.42 2.88
CA GLY A 253 3.89 -2.24 3.78
C GLY A 253 3.33 -3.56 4.29
N ILE A 254 2.97 -3.62 5.57
CA ILE A 254 2.44 -4.81 6.26
C ILE A 254 1.17 -4.39 7.01
N ALA A 255 0.01 -4.64 6.41
CA ALA A 255 -1.27 -4.15 6.91
C ALA A 255 -2.21 -5.27 7.37
N ASP A 256 -2.83 -5.11 8.54
CA ASP A 256 -3.99 -5.90 8.96
C ASP A 256 -5.28 -5.21 8.51
N ARG A 257 -5.79 -5.57 7.33
CA ARG A 257 -6.96 -4.93 6.70
C ARG A 257 -8.32 -5.44 7.19
N SER A 258 -8.33 -6.31 8.20
CA SER A 258 -9.52 -7.05 8.65
C SER A 258 -10.24 -7.73 7.46
N ALA A 259 -11.58 -7.64 7.39
CA ALA A 259 -12.37 -8.17 6.28
C ALA A 259 -13.02 -7.05 5.45
N TYR A 260 -12.41 -5.85 5.40
CA TYR A 260 -12.99 -4.73 4.68
C TYR A 260 -13.14 -4.99 3.20
N ASP A 261 -12.08 -5.46 2.53
CA ASP A 261 -12.10 -5.70 1.08
C ASP A 261 -13.15 -6.74 0.71
N LEU A 262 -13.24 -7.83 1.48
CA LEU A 262 -14.27 -8.85 1.29
C LEU A 262 -15.67 -8.27 1.48
N ARG A 263 -15.91 -7.50 2.55
CA ARG A 263 -17.23 -6.88 2.79
C ARG A 263 -17.60 -5.86 1.72
N ALA A 264 -16.65 -5.03 1.29
CA ALA A 264 -16.87 -4.00 0.29
C ALA A 264 -17.27 -4.63 -1.05
N HIS A 265 -16.57 -5.69 -1.48
CA HIS A 265 -16.94 -6.42 -2.68
C HIS A 265 -18.22 -7.26 -2.52
N MET A 266 -18.53 -7.78 -1.33
CA MET A 266 -19.81 -8.48 -1.06
C MET A 266 -21.02 -7.54 -1.02
N ALA A 267 -20.82 -6.27 -0.63
CA ALA A 267 -21.88 -5.26 -0.53
C ALA A 267 -22.13 -4.48 -1.82
N MET A 268 -21.34 -4.73 -2.86
CA MET A 268 -21.53 -4.19 -4.21
C MET A 268 -22.93 -4.60 -4.73
N ASP A 269 -23.67 -3.64 -5.30
CA ASP A 269 -25.07 -3.84 -5.72
C ASP A 269 -25.21 -5.11 -6.57
N GLU A 270 -26.11 -5.99 -6.12
CA GLU A 270 -26.30 -7.35 -6.63
C GLU A 270 -26.53 -7.34 -8.14
N ARG A 271 -27.11 -6.26 -8.67
CA ARG A 271 -27.44 -6.09 -10.09
C ARG A 271 -26.20 -5.86 -10.97
N GLU A 272 -25.27 -5.01 -10.55
CA GLU A 272 -24.05 -4.71 -11.32
C GLU A 272 -22.99 -5.81 -11.14
N ALA A 273 -22.91 -6.38 -9.92
CA ALA A 273 -22.18 -7.62 -9.68
C ALA A 273 -22.77 -8.76 -10.51
N MET A 274 -24.11 -8.88 -10.64
CA MET A 274 -24.76 -9.84 -11.53
C MET A 274 -24.55 -9.55 -13.01
N GLU A 275 -24.39 -8.31 -13.45
CA GLU A 275 -24.08 -7.99 -14.85
C GLU A 275 -22.62 -8.31 -15.21
N MET A 276 -21.65 -7.98 -14.34
CA MET A 276 -20.27 -8.46 -14.48
C MET A 276 -20.20 -9.98 -14.40
N LYS A 277 -20.92 -10.57 -13.44
CA LYS A 277 -21.06 -12.02 -13.32
C LYS A 277 -21.78 -12.59 -14.54
N ALA A 278 -22.75 -11.94 -15.15
CA ALA A 278 -23.43 -12.41 -16.36
C ALA A 278 -22.54 -12.33 -17.60
N VAL A 279 -21.67 -11.32 -17.69
CA VAL A 279 -20.63 -11.23 -18.73
C VAL A 279 -19.58 -12.32 -18.54
N LEU A 280 -19.13 -12.55 -17.30
CA LEU A 280 -18.21 -13.65 -16.94
C LEU A 280 -18.87 -15.04 -17.07
N GLU A 281 -20.16 -15.16 -16.74
CA GLU A 281 -20.98 -16.38 -16.81
C GLU A 281 -21.49 -16.66 -18.22
N SER A 282 -21.53 -15.67 -19.13
CA SER A 282 -21.77 -15.91 -20.56
C SER A 282 -20.66 -16.77 -21.18
N GLN A 283 -19.47 -16.77 -20.55
CA GLN A 283 -18.36 -17.67 -20.85
C GLN A 283 -18.36 -18.94 -19.98
N GLY A 284 -19.25 -19.03 -18.98
CA GLY A 284 -19.54 -20.21 -18.16
C GLY A 284 -18.48 -20.61 -17.13
N GLU A 285 -17.27 -20.10 -17.24
CA GLU A 285 -16.07 -20.54 -16.52
C GLU A 285 -15.08 -19.35 -16.39
N VAL A 286 -14.60 -19.06 -15.18
CA VAL A 286 -13.47 -18.12 -14.98
C VAL A 286 -12.22 -18.94 -14.72
N TRP A 287 -11.21 -18.72 -15.57
CA TRP A 287 -9.94 -19.43 -15.56
C TRP A 287 -8.93 -18.65 -14.72
N TYR A 288 -8.30 -19.33 -13.77
CA TYR A 288 -7.13 -18.83 -13.08
C TYR A 288 -6.01 -19.84 -13.21
N ARG A 289 -4.83 -19.39 -13.61
CA ARG A 289 -3.64 -20.24 -13.55
C ARG A 289 -3.05 -20.14 -12.15
N VAL A 290 -3.04 -21.27 -11.44
CA VAL A 290 -2.29 -21.40 -10.19
C VAL A 290 -0.85 -21.72 -10.57
N CYS A 291 -0.01 -20.69 -10.65
CA CYS A 291 1.36 -20.79 -11.16
C CYS A 291 2.15 -21.90 -10.45
N ARG A 292 2.02 -21.98 -9.12
CA ARG A 292 2.74 -22.97 -8.30
C ARG A 292 2.32 -24.42 -8.52
N LEU A 293 1.09 -24.64 -8.99
CA LEU A 293 0.57 -25.98 -9.27
C LEU A 293 0.66 -26.32 -10.76
N ASP A 294 1.09 -25.36 -11.58
CA ASP A 294 1.00 -25.36 -13.04
C ASP A 294 -0.34 -25.90 -13.55
N LYS A 295 -1.42 -25.45 -12.91
CA LYS A 295 -2.78 -25.91 -13.17
C LYS A 295 -3.71 -24.73 -13.35
N ASP A 296 -4.56 -24.86 -14.35
CA ASP A 296 -5.70 -23.97 -14.49
C ASP A 296 -6.83 -24.47 -13.57
N VAL A 297 -7.30 -23.59 -12.70
CA VAL A 297 -8.51 -23.81 -11.90
C VAL A 297 -9.65 -23.02 -12.49
N ILE A 298 -10.80 -23.69 -12.59
CA ILE A 298 -12.04 -23.07 -13.01
C ILE A 298 -12.90 -22.86 -11.79
N ILE A 299 -13.27 -21.62 -11.54
CA ILE A 299 -14.27 -21.28 -10.52
C ILE A 299 -15.64 -21.35 -11.20
N LYS A 300 -16.49 -22.29 -10.74
CA LYS A 300 -17.88 -22.46 -11.23
C LYS A 300 -18.86 -21.90 -10.22
N LYS A 301 -19.93 -21.29 -10.74
CA LYS A 301 -20.98 -20.52 -10.03
C LYS A 301 -21.46 -21.10 -8.67
N ASN A 302 -21.45 -22.41 -8.48
CA ASN A 302 -22.01 -23.07 -7.29
C ASN A 302 -21.06 -24.02 -6.53
N ARG A 303 -19.74 -24.05 -6.80
CA ARG A 303 -18.78 -24.89 -6.05
C ARG A 303 -17.39 -24.23 -6.04
N CYS A 304 -16.83 -23.98 -4.86
CA CYS A 304 -15.40 -23.70 -4.75
C CYS A 304 -14.60 -24.93 -5.19
N LEU A 305 -13.66 -24.69 -6.10
CA LEU A 305 -12.62 -25.61 -6.59
C LEU A 305 -13.13 -26.87 -7.31
N VAL A 306 -13.04 -26.87 -8.64
CA VAL A 306 -12.77 -28.12 -9.39
C VAL A 306 -11.28 -28.10 -9.72
N ILE A 307 -10.47 -28.80 -8.91
CA ILE A 307 -9.12 -29.19 -9.35
C ILE A 307 -9.35 -30.20 -10.47
N PHE A 308 -8.86 -29.93 -11.69
CA PHE A 308 -8.76 -30.98 -12.69
C PHE A 308 -7.83 -32.07 -12.12
N LYS A 309 -8.42 -33.18 -11.67
CA LYS A 309 -7.73 -34.47 -11.66
C LYS A 309 -7.50 -34.81 -13.12
N GLU A 310 -6.26 -35.13 -13.48
CA GLU A 310 -5.86 -35.51 -14.83
C GLU A 310 -6.92 -36.41 -15.46
N ARG A 311 -7.39 -36.04 -16.66
CA ARG A 311 -7.81 -37.08 -17.60
C ARG A 311 -6.53 -37.79 -18.00
N GLU A 312 -6.23 -38.89 -17.30
CA GLU A 312 -5.31 -39.89 -17.82
C GLU A 312 -5.71 -40.18 -19.26
N ARG A 313 -4.78 -39.91 -20.17
CA ARG A 313 -4.88 -40.38 -21.54
C ARG A 313 -4.83 -41.90 -21.44
N THR A 314 -5.97 -42.55 -21.68
CA THR A 314 -6.07 -44.01 -21.73
C THR A 314 -5.16 -44.53 -22.84
N SER A 315 -3.99 -45.00 -22.44
CA SER A 315 -3.29 -46.07 -23.14
C SER A 315 -2.55 -46.92 -22.11
N LYS A 316 -3.26 -47.94 -21.62
CA LYS A 316 -2.77 -49.17 -20.97
C LYS A 316 -1.58 -49.01 -20.01
N GLY A 317 -1.88 -49.15 -18.71
CA GLY A 317 -0.89 -49.54 -17.71
C GLY A 317 -1.45 -49.34 -16.30
N LEU A 318 -2.00 -50.41 -15.72
CA LEU A 318 -2.33 -50.49 -14.29
C LEU A 318 -1.16 -49.98 -13.45
N TYR A 319 -1.42 -49.29 -12.31
CA TYR A 319 -0.96 -49.72 -10.97
C TYR A 319 -1.83 -49.08 -9.87
N THR A 320 -2.03 -49.83 -8.78
CA THR A 320 -2.89 -49.59 -7.62
C THR A 320 -2.09 -49.36 -6.33
N ILE A 321 -2.65 -48.51 -5.44
CA ILE A 321 -2.65 -48.55 -3.94
C ILE A 321 -1.29 -48.22 -3.26
N SER A 322 -1.16 -47.54 -2.10
CA SER A 322 -1.97 -47.31 -0.87
C SER A 322 -1.49 -46.06 -0.11
N ASP A 323 -2.42 -45.51 0.69
CA ASP A 323 -2.33 -44.71 1.94
C ASP A 323 -1.20 -43.70 2.16
#